data_AF-A0A7C5SNJ2-F1
#
_entry.id   AF-A0A7C5SNJ2-F1
#
_cell.length_a   1.000
_cell.length_b   1.000
_cell.length_c   1.000
_cell.angle_alpha   90.00
_cell.angle_beta   90.00
_cell.angle_gamma   90.00
#
_symmetry.space_group_name_H-M   'P 1'
#
loop_
_entity.id
_entity.type
_entity.pdbx_description
1 polymer ?
#
loop_
_entity_poly.entity_id
_entity_poly.type
_entity_poly.pdbx_seq_one_letter_code
_entity_poly.pdbx_strand_id
1 'polypeptide(L)'
;MNNTKQIGDANEGLATRYLETHGFSIVERNYYARKLGEIDIIASKAGVLHFIEVKSGDTNYDPIYNFTPSKIRKVINSAQYFLKERKLNLPLCIDALVVRKGKVELIENITL
;
A
#
# COMPACT_ATOMS: atom_id res chain seq x y z
N MET A 1 13.91 -22.96 -2.43
CA MET A 1 12.43 -22.86 -2.49
C MET A 1 12.08 -21.41 -2.24
N ASN A 2 11.32 -20.78 -3.14
CA ASN A 2 11.25 -19.32 -3.27
C ASN A 2 10.70 -18.65 -2.00
N ASN A 3 11.62 -18.09 -1.22
CA ASN A 3 11.40 -17.40 0.06
C ASN A 3 10.64 -16.08 -0.11
N THR A 4 10.36 -15.66 -1.35
CA THR A 4 9.79 -14.36 -1.70
C THR A 4 8.40 -14.12 -1.11
N LYS A 5 7.55 -15.15 -1.03
CA LYS A 5 6.20 -15.03 -0.46
C LYS A 5 6.23 -14.84 1.05
N GLN A 6 7.01 -15.65 1.76
CA GLN A 6 7.17 -15.51 3.22
C GLN A 6 7.82 -14.18 3.60
N ILE A 7 8.78 -13.70 2.77
CA ILE A 7 9.37 -12.37 2.92
C ILE A 7 8.30 -11.29 2.70
N GLY A 8 7.44 -11.43 1.68
CA GLY A 8 6.30 -10.55 1.45
C GLY A 8 5.36 -10.47 2.65
N ASP A 9 4.89 -11.62 3.13
CA ASP A 9 3.98 -11.73 4.27
C ASP A 9 4.57 -11.11 5.55
N ALA A 10 5.88 -11.32 5.80
CA ALA A 10 6.59 -10.74 6.94
C ALA A 10 6.72 -9.21 6.82
N ASN A 11 7.02 -8.71 5.62
CA ASN A 11 7.12 -7.27 5.37
C ASN A 11 5.76 -6.57 5.47
N GLU A 12 4.69 -7.20 5.00
CA GLU A 12 3.33 -6.69 5.22
C GLU A 12 2.97 -6.68 6.71
N GLY A 13 3.42 -7.68 7.49
CA GLY A 13 3.25 -7.69 8.93
C GLY A 13 3.93 -6.48 9.60
N LEU A 14 5.17 -6.18 9.21
CA LEU A 14 5.90 -4.99 9.67
C LEU A 14 5.21 -3.69 9.24
N ALA A 15 4.75 -3.62 8.00
CA ALA A 15 4.02 -2.48 7.44
C ALA A 15 2.72 -2.21 8.21
N THR A 16 1.92 -3.25 8.44
CA THR A 16 0.67 -3.20 9.21
C THR A 16 0.94 -2.68 10.62
N ARG A 17 1.95 -3.24 11.30
CA ARG A 17 2.33 -2.83 12.65
C ARG A 17 2.77 -1.38 12.71
N TYR A 18 3.57 -0.94 11.74
CA TYR A 18 3.97 0.46 11.62
C TYR A 18 2.75 1.38 11.47
N LEU A 19 1.83 1.06 10.57
CA LEU A 19 0.62 1.86 10.35
C LEU A 19 -0.21 1.97 11.63
N GLU A 20 -0.47 0.86 12.31
CA GLU A 20 -1.21 0.84 13.58
C GLU A 20 -0.56 1.72 14.66
N THR A 21 0.76 1.63 14.84
CA THR A 21 1.47 2.46 15.83
C THR A 21 1.50 3.95 15.47
N HIS A 22 1.26 4.29 14.20
CA HIS A 22 1.19 5.67 13.70
C HIS A 22 -0.26 6.17 13.51
N GLY A 23 -1.22 5.51 14.17
CA GLY A 23 -2.61 5.98 14.27
C GLY A 23 -3.50 5.63 13.08
N PHE A 24 -3.08 4.68 12.24
CA PHE A 24 -3.94 4.14 11.21
C PHE A 24 -4.74 2.94 11.74
N SER A 25 -5.97 2.80 11.25
CA SER A 25 -6.77 1.59 11.41
C SER A 25 -6.71 0.77 10.12
N ILE A 26 -6.33 -0.50 10.21
CA ILE A 26 -6.26 -1.38 9.05
C ILE A 26 -7.69 -1.76 8.62
N VAL A 27 -8.03 -1.50 7.37
CA VAL A 27 -9.35 -1.77 6.78
C VAL A 27 -9.35 -3.12 6.06
N GLU A 28 -8.36 -3.34 5.20
CA GLU A 28 -8.25 -4.58 4.42
C GLU A 28 -6.77 -4.80 4.03
N ARG A 29 -6.36 -6.05 3.85
CA ARG A 29 -5.02 -6.44 3.37
C ARG A 29 -5.17 -7.34 2.15
N ASN A 30 -4.23 -7.28 1.21
CA ASN A 30 -4.22 -8.10 0.00
C ASN A 30 -5.53 -8.01 -0.79
N TYR A 31 -6.03 -6.78 -0.96
CA TYR A 31 -7.30 -6.54 -1.65
C TYR A 31 -7.14 -6.78 -3.16
N TYR A 32 -7.99 -7.64 -3.70
CA TYR A 32 -8.01 -7.98 -5.12
C TYR A 32 -9.13 -7.24 -5.87
N ALA A 33 -8.76 -6.21 -6.64
CA ALA A 33 -9.68 -5.40 -7.44
C ALA A 33 -10.00 -6.02 -8.81
N ARG A 34 -10.18 -7.34 -8.85
CA ARG A 34 -10.43 -8.12 -10.07
C ARG A 34 -9.34 -7.86 -11.12
N LYS A 35 -9.73 -7.44 -12.32
CA LYS A 35 -8.83 -7.19 -13.46
C LYS A 35 -8.03 -5.89 -13.33
N LEU A 36 -8.30 -5.06 -12.32
CA LEU A 36 -7.67 -3.73 -12.18
C LEU A 36 -6.30 -3.81 -11.48
N GLY A 37 -6.17 -4.72 -10.53
CA GLY A 37 -4.92 -4.96 -9.81
C GLY A 37 -5.16 -5.42 -8.38
N GLU A 38 -4.11 -5.35 -7.59
CA GLU A 38 -4.09 -5.66 -6.17
C GLU A 38 -3.70 -4.41 -5.40
N ILE A 39 -4.07 -4.36 -4.12
CA ILE A 39 -3.63 -3.34 -3.16
C ILE A 39 -3.17 -4.08 -1.91
N ASP A 40 -1.91 -3.87 -1.52
CA ASP A 40 -1.29 -4.61 -0.42
C ASP A 40 -1.99 -4.30 0.91
N ILE A 41 -2.19 -3.01 1.22
CA ILE A 41 -2.86 -2.56 2.46
C ILE A 41 -3.83 -1.41 2.16
N ILE A 42 -5.03 -1.49 2.72
CA ILE A 42 -5.99 -0.39 2.82
C ILE A 42 -6.10 -0.03 4.31
N ALA A 43 -5.84 1.22 4.63
CA ALA A 43 -5.91 1.73 6.01
C ALA A 43 -6.71 3.03 6.08
N SER A 44 -7.20 3.39 7.26
CA SER A 44 -7.89 4.65 7.49
C SER A 44 -7.21 5.48 8.57
N LYS A 45 -7.09 6.78 8.32
CA LYS A 45 -6.60 7.76 9.30
C LYS A 45 -7.30 9.09 9.07
N ALA A 46 -7.80 9.69 10.15
CA ALA A 46 -8.46 11.00 10.11
C ALA A 46 -9.55 11.15 9.02
N GLY A 47 -10.32 10.09 8.76
CA GLY A 47 -11.39 10.10 7.75
C GLY A 47 -10.92 9.93 6.30
N VAL A 48 -9.62 9.69 6.06
CA VAL A 48 -9.04 9.40 4.75
C VAL A 48 -8.78 7.90 4.63
N LEU A 49 -9.02 7.34 3.44
CA LEU A 49 -8.61 5.99 3.08
C LEU A 49 -7.27 6.01 2.35
N HIS A 50 -6.29 5.33 2.92
CA HIS A 50 -4.95 5.20 2.40
C HIS A 50 -4.83 3.85 1.68
N PHE A 51 -4.53 3.89 0.39
CA PHE A 51 -4.29 2.73 -0.45
C PHE A 51 -2.78 2.59 -0.66
N ILE A 52 -2.20 1.63 0.05
CA ILE A 52 -0.76 1.57 0.32
C ILE A 52 -0.16 0.39 -0.43
N GLU A 53 0.84 0.68 -1.26
CA GLU A 53 1.70 -0.31 -1.89
C GLU A 53 2.94 -0.55 -1.03
N VAL A 54 3.15 -1.79 -0.58
CA VAL A 54 4.32 -2.20 0.19
C VAL A 54 5.46 -2.55 -0.77
N LYS A 55 6.66 -2.07 -0.47
CA LYS A 55 7.87 -2.39 -1.23
C LYS A 55 8.98 -2.79 -0.28
N SER A 56 9.58 -3.94 -0.53
CA SER A 56 10.76 -4.43 0.18
C SER A 56 11.96 -4.51 -0.76
N GLY A 57 13.15 -4.11 -0.29
CA GLY A 57 14.36 -4.23 -1.10
C GLY A 57 15.65 -4.06 -0.29
N ASP A 58 16.72 -4.71 -0.76
CA ASP A 58 18.05 -4.73 -0.12
C ASP A 58 19.03 -3.67 -0.65
N THR A 59 18.72 -3.01 -1.77
CA THR A 59 19.71 -2.26 -2.55
C THR A 59 19.55 -0.74 -2.51
N ASN A 60 20.66 -0.06 -2.81
CA ASN A 60 20.91 1.40 -2.86
C ASN A 60 20.01 2.20 -3.83
N TYR A 61 18.90 1.64 -4.33
CA TYR A 61 17.99 2.28 -5.26
C TYR A 61 16.71 2.69 -4.53
N ASP A 62 16.26 3.92 -4.72
CA ASP A 62 15.04 4.41 -4.07
C ASP A 62 13.80 3.73 -4.69
N PRO A 63 13.05 2.87 -3.97
CA PRO A 63 11.90 2.16 -4.49
C PRO A 63 10.78 3.12 -4.90
N ILE A 64 10.85 4.39 -4.51
CA ILE A 64 10.00 5.45 -5.07
C ILE A 64 10.12 5.53 -6.60
N TYR A 65 11.31 5.28 -7.17
CA TYR A 65 11.53 5.26 -8.63
C TYR A 65 10.88 4.07 -9.35
N ASN A 66 10.38 3.07 -8.61
CA ASN A 66 9.65 1.93 -9.20
C ASN A 66 8.13 2.20 -9.36
N PHE A 67 7.64 3.36 -8.94
CA PHE A 67 6.27 3.79 -9.18
C PHE A 67 6.15 4.45 -10.55
N THR A 68 6.07 3.62 -11.58
CA THR A 68 5.80 4.12 -12.93
C THR A 68 4.37 4.69 -13.02
N PRO A 69 4.10 5.61 -13.96
CA PRO A 69 2.75 6.15 -14.17
C PRO A 69 1.69 5.07 -14.42
N SER A 70 2.07 3.95 -15.05
CA SER A 70 1.17 2.82 -15.29
C SER A 70 0.83 2.07 -14.00
N LYS A 71 1.77 1.96 -13.06
CA LYS A 71 1.55 1.31 -11.77
C LYS A 71 0.67 2.18 -10.87
N ILE A 72 0.96 3.48 -10.79
CA ILE A 72 0.12 4.46 -10.08
C ILE A 72 -1.32 4.41 -10.61
N ARG A 73 -1.50 4.42 -11.93
CA ARG A 73 -2.84 4.33 -12.55
C ARG A 73 -3.61 3.06 -12.16
N LYS A 74 -2.93 1.91 -12.04
CA LYS A 74 -3.57 0.68 -11.58
C LYS A 74 -4.07 0.80 -10.15
N VAL A 75 -3.25 1.34 -9.25
CA VAL A 75 -3.65 1.54 -7.84
C VAL A 75 -4.82 2.52 -7.74
N ILE A 76 -4.80 3.63 -8.48
CA ILE A 76 -5.93 4.59 -8.55
C ILE A 76 -7.22 3.88 -9.00
N ASN A 77 -7.17 3.09 -10.06
CA ASN A 77 -8.35 2.39 -10.57
C ASN A 77 -8.86 1.36 -9.54
N SER A 78 -7.96 0.62 -8.89
CA SER A 78 -8.32 -0.34 -7.84
C SER A 78 -8.94 0.35 -6.62
N ALA A 79 -8.40 1.50 -6.21
CA ALA A 79 -8.92 2.31 -5.11
C ALA A 79 -10.33 2.86 -5.42
N GLN A 80 -10.53 3.39 -6.62
CA GLN A 80 -11.85 3.84 -7.09
C GLN A 80 -12.86 2.69 -7.13
N TYR A 81 -12.42 1.51 -7.57
CA TYR A 81 -13.26 0.32 -7.58
C TYR A 81 -13.67 -0.10 -6.15
N PHE A 82 -12.73 -0.10 -5.20
CA PHE A 82 -13.01 -0.38 -3.79
C PHE A 82 -14.09 0.56 -3.24
N LEU A 83 -13.94 1.88 -3.43
CA LEU A 83 -14.91 2.87 -2.97
C LEU A 83 -16.31 2.61 -3.56
N LYS A 84 -16.37 2.34 -4.87
CA LYS A 84 -17.64 2.05 -5.56
C LYS A 84 -18.28 0.76 -5.05
N GLU A 85 -17.49 -0.30 -4.89
CA GLU A 85 -17.95 -1.60 -4.42
C GLU A 85 -18.51 -1.51 -3.00
N ARG A 86 -17.84 -0.75 -2.12
CA ARG A 86 -18.22 -0.54 -0.72
C ARG A 86 -19.23 0.61 -0.52
N LYS A 87 -19.64 1.30 -1.58
CA LYS A 87 -20.53 2.49 -1.56
C LYS A 87 -20.02 3.60 -0.62
N LEU A 88 -18.70 3.81 -0.62
CA LEU A 88 -18.05 4.81 0.22
C LEU A 88 -17.85 6.12 -0.56
N ASN A 89 -18.01 7.23 0.15
CA ASN A 89 -17.69 8.57 -0.35
C ASN A 89 -16.71 9.23 0.63
N LEU A 90 -15.47 8.75 0.62
CA LEU A 90 -14.40 9.21 1.50
C LEU A 90 -13.23 9.73 0.67
N PRO A 91 -12.48 10.72 1.17
CA PRO A 91 -11.22 11.10 0.57
C PRO A 91 -10.27 9.89 0.56
N LEU A 92 -9.46 9.82 -0.49
CA LEU A 92 -8.45 8.78 -0.65
C LEU A 92 -7.06 9.38 -0.80
N CYS A 93 -6.06 8.62 -0.38
CA CYS A 93 -4.65 8.89 -0.62
C CYS A 93 -3.97 7.62 -1.17
N ILE A 94 -3.07 7.78 -2.14
CA ILE A 94 -2.26 6.68 -2.66
C ILE A 94 -0.87 6.83 -2.09
N ASP A 95 -0.41 5.81 -1.39
CA ASP A 95 0.85 5.85 -0.65
C ASP A 95 1.78 4.71 -1.05
N ALA A 96 3.07 4.91 -0.77
CA ALA A 96 4.06 3.84 -0.78
C ALA A 96 4.56 3.61 0.65
N LEU A 97 4.68 2.35 1.04
CA LEU A 97 5.33 1.96 2.28
C LEU A 97 6.55 1.10 1.98
N VAL A 98 7.71 1.57 2.41
CA VAL A 98 9.00 0.97 2.11
C VAL A 98 9.55 0.28 3.34
N VAL A 99 9.88 -1.02 3.20
CA VAL A 99 10.53 -1.83 4.24
C VAL A 99 11.96 -2.14 3.82
N ARG A 100 12.95 -1.65 4.58
CA ARG A 100 14.38 -1.76 4.30
C ARG A 100 15.18 -2.03 5.57
N LYS A 101 15.90 -3.16 5.63
CA LYS A 101 16.74 -3.53 6.78
C LYS A 101 16.00 -3.38 8.14
N GLY A 102 14.72 -3.75 8.18
CA GLY A 102 13.85 -3.63 9.35
C GLY A 102 13.31 -2.23 9.65
N LYS A 103 13.70 -1.21 8.88
CA LYS A 103 13.10 0.13 8.95
C LYS A 103 11.90 0.21 8.02
N VAL A 104 10.88 0.92 8.48
CA VAL A 104 9.67 1.20 7.71
C VAL A 104 9.55 2.70 7.49
N GLU A 105 9.27 3.09 6.26
CA GLU A 105 9.06 4.47 5.84
C GLU A 105 7.74 4.55 5.06
N LEU A 106 6.88 5.49 5.42
CA LEU A 106 5.65 5.78 4.69
C LEU A 106 5.86 7.06 3.88
N ILE A 107 5.61 6.96 2.58
CA ILE A 107 5.64 8.07 1.63
C ILE A 107 4.19 8.34 1.22
N GLU A 108 3.62 9.40 1.79
CA GLU A 108 2.24 9.76 1.55
C GLU A 108 2.09 10.49 0.22
N ASN A 109 0.97 10.24 -0.46
CA ASN A 109 0.56 10.94 -1.69
C ASN A 109 1.58 10.87 -2.83
N ILE A 110 1.85 9.66 -3.33
CA ILE A 110 2.78 9.41 -4.45
C ILE A 110 2.21 9.78 -5.83
N THR A 111 1.14 10.58 -5.88
CA THR A 111 0.47 11.01 -7.12
C THR A 111 0.83 12.43 -7.56
N LEU A 112 1.72 13.10 -6.83
CA LEU A 112 2.19 14.46 -7.09
C LEU A 112 3.18 14.53 -8.26
#